data_AF-A0A9E2Y0Y0-F1
#
_entry.id   AF-A0A9E2Y0Y0-F1
#
_cell.length_a   1.000
_cell.length_b   1.000
_cell.length_c   1.000
_cell.angle_alpha   90.00
_cell.angle_beta   90.00
_cell.angle_gamma   90.00
#
_symmetry.space_group_name_H-M   'P 1'
#
loop_
_entity.id
_entity.type
_entity.pdbx_description
1 polymer ?
#
loop_
_entity_poly.entity_id
_entity_poly.type
_entity_poly.pdbx_seq_one_letter_code
_entity_poly.pdbx_strand_id
1 'polypeptide(L)' 'MALRSYCIYVETPVGTPLGDSITDIRPWLDRRKIEPVEFQSETKGGIITLDIHFRSPDEAQRIERDFALL' A
#
# COMPACT_ATOMS: atom_id res chain seq x y z
N MET A 1 10.17 22.81 1.35
CA MET A 1 8.98 22.36 0.60
C MET A 1 8.70 20.94 1.02
N ALA A 2 7.66 20.69 1.82
CA ALA A 2 7.29 19.33 2.18
C ALA A 2 6.67 18.68 0.94
N LEU A 3 7.30 17.65 0.39
CA LEU A 3 6.65 16.76 -0.56
C LEU A 3 5.41 16.22 0.17
N ARG A 4 4.22 16.58 -0.30
CA ARG A 4 2.97 15.98 0.19
C ARG A 4 2.93 14.56 -0.37
N SER A 5 3.63 13.65 0.28
CA SER A 5 3.47 12.22 0.06
C SER A 5 2.20 11.77 0.75
N TYR A 6 1.35 11.06 0.02
CA TYR A 6 0.11 10.51 0.56
C TYR A 6 0.40 9.08 0.99
N CYS A 7 0.31 8.81 2.29
CA CYS A 7 0.48 7.47 2.85
C CYS A 7 -0.87 6.76 2.89
N ILE A 8 -0.90 5.52 2.45
CA ILE A 8 -1.99 4.59 2.74
C ILE A 8 -1.51 3.55 3.74
N TYR A 9 -2.46 2.99 4.49
CA TYR A 9 -2.24 1.85 5.34
C TYR A 9 -3.08 0.69 4.82
N VAL A 10 -2.43 -0.42 4.49
CA VAL A 10 -3.12 -1.68 4.19
C VAL A 10 -2.87 -2.62 5.36
N GLU A 11 -3.94 -2.94 6.09
CA GLU A 11 -3.93 -3.98 7.12
C GLU A 11 -4.20 -5.31 6.43
N THR A 12 -3.31 -6.29 6.60
CA THR A 12 -3.57 -7.64 6.08
C THR A 12 -3.93 -8.58 7.23
N PRO A 13 -4.95 -9.43 7.07
CA PRO A 13 -5.40 -10.32 8.14
C PRO A 13 -4.30 -11.27 8.61
N VAL A 14 -4.25 -11.51 9.93
CA VAL A 14 -3.36 -12.48 10.59
C VAL A 14 -3.45 -13.82 9.87
N GLY A 15 -2.33 -14.26 9.31
CA GLY A 15 -2.21 -15.54 8.59
C GLY A 15 -2.00 -15.41 7.08
N THR A 16 -2.17 -14.22 6.49
CA THR A 16 -1.79 -13.97 5.10
C THR A 16 -0.32 -13.58 5.04
N PRO A 17 0.53 -14.26 4.24
CA PRO A 17 1.91 -13.86 4.07
C PRO A 17 1.97 -12.46 3.46
N LEU A 18 2.78 -11.57 4.04
CA LEU A 18 3.11 -10.25 3.47
C LEU A 18 3.52 -10.36 1.99
N GLY A 19 4.21 -11.44 1.64
CA GLY A 19 4.59 -11.76 0.27
C GLY A 19 3.40 -11.91 -0.68
N ASP A 20 2.27 -12.47 -0.25
CA ASP A 20 1.05 -12.59 -1.06
C ASP A 20 0.44 -11.20 -1.30
N SER A 21 0.28 -10.39 -0.25
CA SER A 21 -0.29 -9.05 -0.39
C SER A 21 0.59 -8.12 -1.24
N ILE A 22 1.92 -8.21 -1.13
CA ILE A 22 2.84 -7.48 -2.00
C ILE A 22 2.78 -8.01 -3.44
N THR A 23 2.59 -9.32 -3.61
CA THR A 23 2.42 -9.96 -4.92
C THR A 23 1.12 -9.56 -5.60
N ASP A 24 0.08 -9.15 -4.86
CA ASP A 24 -1.13 -8.56 -5.42
C ASP A 24 -1.00 -7.03 -5.67
N ILE A 25 -0.37 -6.30 -4.75
CA ILE A 25 -0.25 -4.83 -4.84
C ILE A 25 0.71 -4.40 -5.96
N ARG A 26 1.86 -5.06 -6.13
CA ARG A 26 2.82 -4.71 -7.19
C ARG A 26 2.23 -4.77 -8.61
N PRO A 27 1.61 -5.87 -9.06
CA PRO A 27 1.02 -5.92 -10.39
C PRO A 27 -0.19 -5.00 -10.53
N TRP A 28 -0.92 -4.71 -9.44
CA TRP A 28 -1.97 -3.70 -9.44
C TRP A 28 -1.41 -2.29 -9.72
N LEU A 29 -0.30 -1.94 -9.06
CA LEU A 29 0.41 -0.66 -9.26
C LEU A 29 0.96 -0.57 -10.69
N ASP A 30 1.62 -1.64 -11.15
CA ASP A 30 2.20 -1.74 -12.49
C ASP A 30 1.14 -1.59 -13.60
N ARG A 31 0.01 -2.31 -13.48
CA ARG A 31 -1.12 -2.19 -14.41
C ARG A 31 -1.69 -0.78 -14.49
N ARG A 32 -1.65 -0.03 -13.39
CA ARG A 32 -2.15 1.35 -13.30
C ARG A 32 -1.07 2.39 -13.58
N LYS A 33 0.18 1.95 -13.85
CA LYS A 33 1.38 2.78 -14.03
C LYS A 33 1.59 3.76 -12.86
N ILE A 34 1.24 3.29 -11.65
CA ILE A 34 1.40 4.05 -10.41
C ILE A 34 2.77 3.68 -9.84
N GLU A 35 3.63 4.68 -9.67
CA GLU A 35 4.95 4.49 -9.09
C GLU A 35 4.97 5.12 -7.68
N PRO A 36 4.92 4.31 -6.62
CA PRO A 36 5.02 4.83 -5.26
C PRO A 36 6.40 5.45 -5.03
N VAL A 37 6.42 6.56 -4.30
CA VAL A 37 7.64 7.26 -3.88
C VAL A 37 8.39 6.43 -2.85
N GLU A 38 7.66 5.78 -1.95
CA GLU A 38 8.21 4.93 -0.90
C GLU A 38 7.26 3.77 -0.64
N PHE A 39 7.83 2.61 -0.35
CA PHE A 39 7.09 1.41 -0.02
C PHE A 39 7.74 0.79 1.21
N GLN A 40 7.02 0.82 2.33
CA GLN A 40 7.46 0.31 3.61
C GLN A 40 6.46 -0.72 4.12
N SER A 41 6.96 -1.74 4.79
CA SER A 41 6.13 -2.76 5.41
C SER A 41 6.52 -2.91 6.88
N GLU A 42 5.57 -2.71 7.78
CA GLU A 42 5.73 -2.94 9.20
C GLU A 42 4.91 -4.17 9.63
N THR A 43 5.38 -4.91 10.63
CA THR A 43 4.62 -6.01 11.23
C THR A 43 4.54 -5.79 12.72
N LYS A 44 3.32 -5.64 13.24
CA LYS A 44 3.07 -5.32 14.65
C LYS A 44 1.99 -6.23 15.21
N GLY A 45 2.38 -7.06 16.19
CA GLY A 45 1.44 -7.95 16.90
C GLY A 45 0.77 -9.02 16.01
N GLY A 46 1.40 -9.41 14.90
CA GLY A 46 0.84 -10.36 13.92
C GLY A 46 0.03 -9.70 12.81
N ILE A 47 -0.26 -8.40 12.92
CA ILE A 47 -0.86 -7.60 11.85
C ILE A 47 0.29 -7.03 11.02
N ILE A 48 0.18 -7.17 9.71
CA ILE A 48 1.10 -6.56 8.76
C ILE A 48 0.44 -5.26 8.28
N THR A 49 1.20 -4.18 8.32
CA THR A 49 0.84 -2.86 7.83
C THR A 49 1.74 -2.52 6.65
N LEU A 50 1.16 -2.20 5.50
CA LEU A 50 1.90 -1.67 4.36
C LEU A 50 1.69 -0.16 4.31
N ASP A 51 2.80 0.57 4.44
CA ASP A 51 2.91 2.02 4.29
C ASP A 51 3.40 2.32 2.88
N ILE A 52 2.51 2.85 2.04
CA ILE A 52 2.87 3.19 0.66
C ILE A 52 2.67 4.68 0.45
N HIS A 53 3.75 5.36 0.11
CA HIS A 53 3.76 6.80 -0.16
C HIS A 53 3.58 7.06 -1.65
N PHE A 54 2.58 7.86 -2.00
CA PHE A 54 2.31 8.26 -3.37
C PHE A 54 2.66 9.72 -3.61
N ARG A 55 3.01 10.02 -4.86
CA ARG A 55 3.23 11.40 -5.33
C ARG A 55 1.89 12.14 -5.50
N SER A 56 0.81 11.42 -5.83
CA SER A 56 -0.50 12.00 -6.06
C SER A 56 -1.56 11.46 -5.07
N PRO A 57 -2.47 12.32 -4.58
CA PRO A 57 -3.57 11.87 -3.72
C PRO A 57 -4.52 10.91 -4.43
N ASP A 58 -4.76 11.13 -5.72
CA ASP A 58 -5.62 10.27 -6.54
C ASP A 58 -5.10 8.83 -6.63
N GLU A 59 -3.77 8.66 -6.63
CA GLU A 59 -3.12 7.35 -6.67
C GLU A 59 -3.31 6.64 -5.33
N ALA A 60 -3.06 7.34 -4.22
CA ALA A 60 -3.28 6.85 -2.86
C ALA A 60 -4.75 6.45 -2.63
N GLN A 61 -5.69 7.31 -3.03
CA GLN A 61 -7.11 7.04 -2.82
C GLN A 61 -7.61 5.83 -3.62
N ARG A 62 -7.03 5.55 -4.80
CA ARG A 62 -7.41 4.38 -5.60
C ARG A 62 -7.02 3.08 -4.93
N ILE A 63 -5.82 3.00 -4.37
CA ILE A 63 -5.34 1.79 -3.71
C ILE A 63 -6.00 1.62 -2.35
N GLU A 64 -6.21 2.72 -1.61
CA GLU A 64 -7.01 2.70 -0.39
C GLU A 64 -8.44 2.20 -0.70
N ARG A 65 -9.08 2.62 -1.80
CA ARG A 65 -10.39 2.07 -2.19
C ARG A 65 -10.39 0.59 -2.56
N ASP A 66 -9.34 0.11 -3.21
CA ASP A 66 -9.25 -1.29 -3.68
C ASP A 66 -8.84 -2.22 -2.52
N PHE A 67 -8.02 -1.75 -1.57
CA PHE A 67 -7.37 -2.57 -0.54
C PHE A 67 -7.75 -2.24 0.91
N ALA A 68 -8.28 -1.05 1.24
CA ALA A 68 -8.70 -0.71 2.62
C ALA A 68 -10.09 -1.26 2.99
N LEU A 69 -10.67 -2.12 2.16
CA LEU A 69 -11.95 -2.82 2.40
C LEU A 69 -11.77 -4.33 2.66
N LEU A 70 -10.53 -4.82 2.83
CA LEU A 70 -10.22 -6.22 3.08
C LEU A 70 -9.99 -6.52 4.57
#